data_AF-A0A922VEL2-F1
#
_entry.id   AF-A0A922VEL2-F1
#
_cell.length_a   1.000
_cell.length_b   1.000
_cell.length_c   1.000
_cell.angle_alpha   90.00
_cell.angle_beta   90.00
_cell.angle_gamma   90.00
#
_symmetry.space_group_name_H-M   'P 1'
#
loop_
_entity.id
_entity.type
_entity.pdbx_description
1 polymer ?
#
loop_
_entity_poly.entity_id
_entity_poly.type
_entity_poly.pdbx_seq_one_letter_code
_entity_poly.pdbx_strand_id
1 'polypeptide(L)'
;MAVRLAALRLLDAVLRRGQPLEAGLPGATRGLTRADDRALVHAIVAETLRRLGDLDALIDSATQRPLPGDAKARMALRIALVQALALGTPGHAAIATVLPLVDGGPRKLVHGVFGALMRKQVVLPASPSLPAPVAARWARAWGEAMVRGAANALAKPPALDLTLGDAADTDVMAARLGGISLMPGHVRLAVRGAVPDIDGYGEGTWWVQDLAASFPARLIGPGAGTAIDLCAAPGGKTLQLAAAGWTVTAVDSTKSRVARLRDNLTRTGLSADVVTADAFDWAPAMPAD
;
A
#
# COMPACT_ATOMS: atom_id res chain seq x y z
N MET A 1 2.86 1.42 24.14
CA MET A 1 2.77 -0.06 24.04
C MET A 1 1.71 -0.53 23.04
N ALA A 2 0.44 -0.11 23.16
CA ALA A 2 -0.67 -0.58 22.32
C ALA A 2 -0.41 -0.47 20.80
N VAL A 3 0.13 0.66 20.33
CA VAL A 3 0.53 0.85 18.92
C VAL A 3 1.53 -0.21 18.44
N ARG A 4 2.57 -0.52 19.22
CA ARG A 4 3.62 -1.47 18.78
C ARG A 4 3.11 -2.90 18.82
N LEU A 5 2.17 -3.21 19.72
CA LEU A 5 1.46 -4.49 19.72
C LEU A 5 0.56 -4.63 18.48
N ALA A 6 -0.16 -3.57 18.09
CA ALA A 6 -0.95 -3.56 16.87
C ALA A 6 -0.06 -3.70 15.62
N ALA A 7 1.08 -3.00 15.56
CA ALA A 7 2.07 -3.15 14.49
C ALA A 7 2.61 -4.59 14.41
N LEU A 8 2.92 -5.21 15.55
CA LEU A 8 3.34 -6.63 15.60
C LEU A 8 2.27 -7.56 15.01
N ARG A 9 1.00 -7.37 15.40
CA ARG A 9 -0.13 -8.17 14.88
C ARG A 9 -0.32 -7.98 13.38
N LEU A 10 -0.14 -6.75 12.88
CA LEU A 10 -0.27 -6.46 11.45
C LEU A 10 0.90 -7.03 10.65
N LEU A 11 2.14 -6.94 11.15
CA LEU A 11 3.30 -7.59 10.50
C LEU A 11 3.13 -9.11 10.45
N ASP A 12 2.60 -9.73 11.51
CA ASP A 12 2.28 -11.15 11.50
C ASP A 12 1.20 -11.49 10.45
N ALA A 13 0.16 -10.67 10.36
CA ALA A 13 -0.87 -10.80 9.34
C ALA A 13 -0.30 -10.78 7.91
N VAL A 14 0.62 -9.86 7.64
CA VAL A 14 1.24 -9.70 6.32
C VAL A 14 2.23 -10.82 6.05
N LEU A 15 3.23 -10.98 6.91
CA LEU A 15 4.40 -11.82 6.64
C LEU A 15 4.12 -13.32 6.83
N ARG A 16 3.22 -13.70 7.74
CA ARG A 16 2.86 -15.12 7.94
C ARG A 16 1.62 -15.55 7.18
N ARG A 17 0.57 -14.71 7.18
CA ARG A 17 -0.74 -15.08 6.61
C ARG A 17 -0.94 -14.59 5.18
N GLY A 18 0.03 -13.85 4.62
CA GLY A 18 -0.04 -13.32 3.26
C GLY A 18 -1.16 -12.30 3.06
N GLN A 19 -1.64 -11.66 4.13
CA GLN A 19 -2.71 -10.66 4.02
C GLN A 19 -2.13 -9.33 3.50
N PRO A 20 -2.81 -8.65 2.55
CA PRO A 20 -2.44 -7.27 2.19
C PRO A 20 -2.49 -6.36 3.42
N LEU A 21 -1.51 -5.44 3.54
CA LEU A 21 -1.40 -4.52 4.69
C LEU A 21 -2.71 -3.80 4.96
N GLU A 22 -3.28 -3.17 3.93
CA GLU A 22 -4.51 -2.37 4.07
C GLU A 22 -5.72 -3.20 4.50
N ALA A 23 -5.78 -4.48 4.08
CA ALA A 23 -6.85 -5.39 4.50
C ALA A 23 -6.70 -5.83 5.96
N GLY A 24 -5.47 -5.95 6.46
CA GLY A 24 -5.18 -6.34 7.84
C GLY A 24 -5.31 -5.20 8.85
N LEU A 25 -5.17 -3.94 8.41
CA LEU A 25 -5.08 -2.77 9.28
C LEU A 25 -6.29 -2.62 10.22
N PRO A 26 -7.57 -2.67 9.76
CA PRO A 26 -8.72 -2.50 10.65
C PRO A 26 -8.79 -3.55 11.77
N GLY A 27 -8.43 -4.79 11.45
CA GLY A 27 -8.38 -5.88 12.42
C GLY A 27 -7.26 -5.69 13.46
N ALA A 28 -6.08 -5.27 13.01
CA ALA A 28 -4.94 -5.04 13.89
C ALA A 28 -5.14 -3.82 14.82
N THR A 29 -5.86 -2.79 14.37
CA THR A 29 -6.05 -1.53 15.10
C THR A 29 -7.39 -1.42 15.83
N ARG A 30 -8.21 -2.47 15.91
CA ARG A 30 -9.57 -2.44 16.50
C ARG A 30 -9.65 -1.84 17.91
N GLY A 31 -8.60 -2.00 18.71
CA GLY A 31 -8.53 -1.46 20.08
C GLY A 31 -7.95 -0.05 20.19
N LEU A 32 -7.65 0.64 19.08
CA LEU A 32 -7.07 1.98 19.07
C LEU A 32 -8.14 3.01 18.72
N THR A 33 -8.44 3.90 19.67
CA THR A 33 -9.48 4.92 19.50
C THR A 33 -8.97 6.13 18.71
N ARG A 34 -7.71 6.55 18.94
CA ARG A 34 -7.11 7.73 18.28
C ARG A 34 -6.72 7.45 16.83
N ALA A 35 -7.02 8.40 15.95
CA ALA A 35 -6.60 8.33 14.55
C ALA A 35 -5.07 8.33 14.40
N ASP A 36 -4.37 9.17 15.17
CA ASP A 36 -2.90 9.26 15.16
C ASP A 36 -2.23 7.93 15.52
N ASP A 37 -2.82 7.15 16.45
CA ASP A 37 -2.28 5.84 16.83
C ASP A 37 -2.40 4.85 15.67
N ARG A 38 -3.52 4.89 14.93
CA ARG A 38 -3.71 4.05 13.73
C ARG A 38 -2.77 4.47 12.60
N ALA A 39 -2.59 5.77 12.39
CA ALA A 39 -1.63 6.30 11.42
C ALA A 39 -0.20 5.88 11.78
N LEU A 40 0.16 5.90 13.06
CA LEU A 40 1.48 5.45 13.52
C LEU A 40 1.68 3.94 13.36
N VAL A 41 0.64 3.12 13.56
CA VAL A 41 0.70 1.68 13.23
C VAL A 41 1.01 1.50 11.75
N HIS A 42 0.27 2.17 10.86
CA HIS A 42 0.50 2.10 9.42
C HIS A 42 1.92 2.52 9.06
N ALA A 43 2.39 3.68 9.55
CA ALA A 43 3.73 4.19 9.29
C ALA A 43 4.84 3.20 9.71
N ILE A 44 4.74 2.61 10.91
CA ILE A 44 5.69 1.60 11.40
C ILE A 44 5.70 0.38 10.48
N VAL A 45 4.52 -0.16 10.15
CA VAL A 45 4.42 -1.41 9.39
C VAL A 45 4.83 -1.21 7.94
N ALA A 46 4.35 -0.15 7.29
CA ALA A 46 4.69 0.17 5.90
C ALA A 46 6.19 0.41 5.74
N GLU A 47 6.82 1.18 6.62
CA GLU A 47 8.27 1.39 6.57
C GLU A 47 9.05 0.12 6.93
N THR A 48 8.55 -0.71 7.85
CA THR A 48 9.18 -2.01 8.16
C THR A 48 9.21 -2.92 6.93
N LEU A 49 8.09 -3.02 6.20
CA LEU A 49 8.01 -3.85 5.00
C LEU A 49 8.88 -3.29 3.87
N ARG A 50 8.88 -1.97 3.69
CA ARG A 50 9.74 -1.27 2.72
C ARG A 50 11.22 -1.54 2.95
N ARG A 51 11.64 -1.58 4.21
CA ARG A 51 13.04 -1.74 4.66
C ARG A 51 13.36 -3.16 5.12
N LEU A 52 12.50 -4.16 4.83
CA LEU A 52 12.56 -5.46 5.51
C LEU A 52 13.92 -6.14 5.36
N GLY A 53 14.45 -6.19 4.14
CA GLY A 53 15.76 -6.77 3.85
C GLY A 53 16.92 -6.04 4.54
N ASP A 54 16.89 -4.70 4.54
CA ASP A 54 17.92 -3.88 5.19
C ASP A 54 17.90 -4.04 6.71
N LEU A 55 16.71 -4.05 7.31
CA LEU A 55 16.51 -4.28 8.74
C LEU A 55 16.98 -5.68 9.16
N ASP A 56 16.67 -6.69 8.35
CA ASP A 56 17.10 -8.07 8.61
C ASP A 56 18.62 -8.21 8.52
N ALA A 57 19.26 -7.60 7.53
CA ALA A 57 20.70 -7.58 7.40
C ALA A 57 21.38 -6.92 8.62
N LEU A 58 20.82 -5.82 9.13
CA LEU A 58 21.31 -5.18 10.35
C LEU A 58 21.17 -6.11 11.56
N ILE A 59 19.99 -6.74 11.75
CA ILE A 59 19.76 -7.68 12.84
C ILE A 59 20.77 -8.83 12.77
N ASP A 60 20.95 -9.42 11.59
CA ASP A 60 21.84 -10.58 11.40
C ASP A 60 23.29 -10.21 11.69
N SER A 61 23.74 -9.00 11.30
CA SER A 61 25.09 -8.49 11.59
C SER A 61 25.41 -8.32 13.09
N ALA A 62 24.38 -8.32 13.95
CA ALA A 62 24.49 -8.12 15.39
C ALA A 62 24.06 -9.37 16.19
N THR A 63 23.86 -10.51 15.51
CA THR A 63 23.53 -11.80 16.14
C THR A 63 24.55 -12.86 15.76
N GLN A 64 24.93 -13.74 16.69
CA GLN A 64 25.84 -14.85 16.39
C GLN A 64 25.19 -15.92 15.48
N ARG A 65 23.88 -16.12 15.66
CA ARG A 65 23.05 -17.02 14.84
C ARG A 65 21.83 -16.24 14.38
N PRO A 66 21.48 -16.29 13.08
CA PRO A 66 20.29 -15.62 12.57
C PRO A 66 19.04 -16.04 13.33
N LEU A 67 18.22 -15.07 13.72
CA LEU A 67 16.91 -15.34 14.33
C LEU A 67 15.95 -15.88 13.26
N PRO A 68 15.04 -16.83 13.57
CA PRO A 68 13.99 -17.21 12.63
C PRO A 68 13.19 -16.00 12.14
N GLY A 69 12.79 -16.01 10.86
CA GLY A 69 12.07 -14.88 10.22
C GLY A 69 10.76 -14.52 10.92
N ASP A 70 10.18 -15.50 11.59
CA ASP A 70 8.88 -15.49 12.26
C ASP A 70 9.00 -15.39 13.80
N ALA A 71 10.23 -15.26 14.31
CA ALA A 71 10.49 -15.08 15.72
C ALA A 71 9.97 -13.70 16.19
N LYS A 72 9.22 -13.71 17.31
CA LYS A 72 8.69 -12.48 17.92
C LYS A 72 9.79 -11.46 18.25
N ALA A 73 10.97 -11.94 18.63
CA ALA A 73 12.15 -11.12 18.90
C ALA A 73 12.66 -10.37 17.66
N ARG A 74 12.71 -11.05 16.50
CA ARG A 74 13.08 -10.42 15.22
C ARG A 74 12.06 -9.35 14.85
N MET A 75 10.77 -9.63 15.00
CA MET A 75 9.73 -8.64 14.70
C MET A 75 9.79 -7.42 15.63
N ALA A 76 10.05 -7.62 16.93
CA ALA A 76 10.26 -6.53 17.88
C ALA A 76 11.49 -5.67 17.52
N LEU A 77 12.59 -6.30 17.08
CA LEU A 77 13.78 -5.60 16.60
C LEU A 77 13.50 -4.79 15.34
N ARG A 78 12.82 -5.37 14.34
CA ARG A 78 12.40 -4.67 13.11
C ARG A 78 11.59 -3.40 13.46
N ILE A 79 10.60 -3.54 14.36
CA ILE A 79 9.78 -2.41 14.82
C ILE A 79 10.64 -1.36 15.54
N ALA A 80 11.55 -1.74 16.43
CA ALA A 80 12.40 -0.76 17.14
C ALA A 80 13.36 -0.04 16.19
N LEU A 81 14.02 -0.79 15.31
CA LEU A 81 15.01 -0.25 14.37
C LEU A 81 14.35 0.70 13.37
N VAL A 82 13.20 0.34 12.79
CA VAL A 82 12.54 1.23 11.82
C VAL A 82 12.13 2.55 12.46
N GLN A 83 11.66 2.51 13.70
CA GLN A 83 11.27 3.71 14.42
C GLN A 83 12.46 4.63 14.69
N ALA A 84 13.60 4.04 15.08
CA ALA A 84 14.82 4.78 15.39
C ALA A 84 15.52 5.32 14.13
N LEU A 85 15.61 4.50 13.08
CA LEU A 85 16.43 4.77 11.90
C LEU A 85 15.68 5.46 10.77
N ALA A 86 14.35 5.32 10.70
CA ALA A 86 13.55 5.88 9.59
C ALA A 86 12.46 6.84 10.06
N LEU A 87 11.84 6.62 11.23
CA LEU A 87 10.72 7.43 11.71
C LEU A 87 11.11 8.49 12.77
N GLY A 88 12.41 8.68 13.03
CA GLY A 88 12.91 9.72 13.92
C GLY A 88 12.56 9.55 15.40
N THR A 89 12.11 8.37 15.83
CA THR A 89 11.84 8.10 17.25
C THR A 89 13.16 8.01 18.03
N PRO A 90 13.32 8.71 19.17
CA PRO A 90 14.52 8.58 19.99
C PRO A 90 14.81 7.11 20.35
N GLY A 91 16.08 6.68 20.24
CA GLY A 91 16.45 5.27 20.40
C GLY A 91 15.99 4.64 21.72
N HIS A 92 16.08 5.37 22.83
CA HIS A 92 15.60 4.90 24.14
C HIS A 92 14.07 4.67 24.16
N ALA A 93 13.29 5.51 23.48
CA ALA A 93 11.84 5.35 23.36
C ALA A 93 11.48 4.20 22.40
N ALA A 94 12.21 4.07 21.28
CA ALA A 94 12.00 3.00 20.31
C ALA A 94 12.19 1.61 20.94
N ILE A 95 13.27 1.41 21.72
CA ILE A 95 13.51 0.14 22.40
C ILE A 95 12.56 -0.09 23.58
N ALA A 96 12.36 0.91 24.45
CA ALA A 96 11.54 0.75 25.65
C ALA A 96 10.09 0.35 25.32
N THR A 97 9.55 0.83 24.19
CA THR A 97 8.17 0.53 23.78
C THR A 97 7.97 -0.85 23.15
N VAL A 98 9.04 -1.54 22.70
CA VAL A 98 8.96 -2.89 22.12
C VAL A 98 9.35 -4.00 23.10
N LEU A 99 10.13 -3.72 24.15
CA LEU A 99 10.56 -4.75 25.10
C LEU A 99 9.39 -5.49 25.76
N PRO A 100 8.26 -4.85 26.13
CA PRO A 100 7.09 -5.56 26.65
C PRO A 100 6.49 -6.58 25.66
N LEU A 101 6.74 -6.41 24.35
CA LEU A 101 6.26 -7.38 23.35
C LEU A 101 6.96 -8.73 23.50
N VAL A 102 8.13 -8.81 24.14
CA VAL A 102 8.90 -10.04 24.31
C VAL A 102 9.03 -10.45 25.78
N ASP A 103 8.10 -10.01 26.63
CA ASP A 103 8.02 -10.50 28.01
C ASP A 103 7.77 -12.01 28.03
N GLY A 104 8.45 -12.71 28.96
CA GLY A 104 8.56 -14.18 28.96
C GLY A 104 9.48 -14.76 27.88
N GLY A 105 10.09 -13.93 27.04
CA GLY A 105 11.00 -14.31 25.96
C GLY A 105 12.39 -13.68 26.07
N PRO A 106 13.14 -13.57 24.95
CA PRO A 106 14.55 -13.18 24.94
C PRO A 106 14.75 -11.65 25.02
N ARG A 107 14.23 -11.01 26.08
CA ARG A 107 14.29 -9.54 26.27
C ARG A 107 15.72 -8.99 26.28
N LYS A 108 16.65 -9.69 26.94
CA LYS A 108 18.08 -9.31 26.99
C LYS A 108 18.72 -9.31 25.59
N LEU A 109 18.35 -10.27 24.74
CA LEU A 109 18.85 -10.33 23.37
C LEU A 109 18.33 -9.16 22.54
N VAL A 110 17.03 -8.86 22.59
CA VAL A 110 16.44 -7.71 21.87
C VAL A 110 17.11 -6.40 22.29
N HIS A 111 17.27 -6.17 23.60
CA HIS A 111 17.97 -4.99 24.10
C HIS A 111 19.43 -4.95 23.64
N GLY A 112 20.15 -6.07 23.77
CA GLY A 112 21.56 -6.17 23.42
C GLY A 112 21.84 -5.92 21.94
N VAL A 113 21.06 -6.54 21.04
CA VAL A 113 21.17 -6.37 19.59
C VAL A 113 20.88 -4.91 19.21
N PHE A 114 19.77 -4.35 19.67
CA PHE A 114 19.44 -2.95 19.40
C PHE A 114 20.53 -2.01 19.91
N GLY A 115 20.98 -2.18 21.16
CA GLY A 115 22.03 -1.35 21.75
C GLY A 115 23.37 -1.47 21.02
N ALA A 116 23.74 -2.66 20.55
CA ALA A 116 24.95 -2.87 19.74
C ALA A 116 24.87 -2.11 18.41
N LEU A 117 23.73 -2.17 17.72
CA LEU A 117 23.52 -1.45 16.45
C LEU A 117 23.51 0.08 16.65
N MET A 118 22.86 0.58 17.70
CA MET A 118 22.86 2.02 18.00
C MET A 118 24.24 2.55 18.37
N ARG A 119 25.04 1.79 19.14
CA ARG A 119 26.44 2.17 19.45
C ARG A 119 27.33 2.22 18.21
N LYS A 120 27.07 1.36 17.22
CA LYS A 120 27.75 1.37 15.92
C LYS A 120 27.27 2.50 15.00
N GLN A 121 26.27 3.30 15.40
CA GLN A 121 25.68 4.38 14.60
C GLN A 121 25.27 3.93 13.19
N VAL A 122 24.66 2.74 13.10
CA VAL A 122 24.20 2.21 11.80
C VAL A 122 23.16 3.13 11.16
N VAL A 123 23.16 3.17 9.84
CA VAL A 123 22.18 3.90 9.03
C VAL A 123 21.54 2.95 8.03
N LEU A 124 20.28 3.20 7.67
CA LEU A 124 19.66 2.53 6.55
C LEU A 124 20.20 3.11 5.23
N PRO A 125 20.32 2.30 4.16
CA PRO A 125 20.70 2.82 2.85
C PRO A 125 19.68 3.87 2.38
N ALA A 126 20.08 4.82 1.52
CA ALA A 126 19.17 5.84 1.02
C ALA A 126 17.96 5.20 0.32
N SER A 127 18.22 4.17 -0.49
CA SER A 127 17.20 3.39 -1.19
C SER A 127 17.11 1.98 -0.60
N PRO A 128 15.89 1.44 -0.37
CA PRO A 128 15.71 0.11 0.14
C PRO A 128 16.23 -0.96 -0.83
N SER A 129 16.82 -2.01 -0.28
CA SER A 129 17.20 -3.17 -1.08
C SER A 129 15.96 -3.93 -1.56
N LEU A 130 15.88 -4.22 -2.87
CA LEU A 130 14.88 -5.15 -3.39
C LEU A 130 15.20 -6.58 -2.93
N PRO A 131 14.19 -7.45 -2.74
CA PRO A 131 14.45 -8.87 -2.52
C PRO A 131 15.31 -9.45 -3.65
N ALA A 132 16.37 -10.20 -3.31
CA ALA A 132 17.35 -10.69 -4.28
C ALA A 132 16.73 -11.42 -5.50
N PRO A 133 15.70 -12.29 -5.36
CA PRO A 133 15.05 -12.91 -6.52
C PRO A 133 14.34 -11.90 -7.43
N VAL A 134 13.79 -10.82 -6.86
CA VAL A 134 13.13 -9.75 -7.63
C VAL A 134 14.17 -8.93 -8.37
N ALA A 135 15.25 -8.51 -7.69
CA ALA A 135 16.35 -7.77 -8.30
C ALA A 135 16.96 -8.55 -9.47
N ALA A 136 17.29 -9.83 -9.28
CA ALA A 136 17.87 -10.68 -10.33
C ALA A 136 16.91 -10.84 -11.53
N ARG A 137 15.62 -11.07 -11.27
CA ARG A 137 14.61 -11.18 -12.34
C ARG A 137 14.48 -9.89 -13.13
N TRP A 138 14.48 -8.73 -12.46
CA TRP A 138 14.31 -7.43 -13.09
C TRP A 138 15.57 -6.98 -13.83
N ALA A 139 16.76 -7.23 -13.27
CA ALA A 139 18.02 -6.98 -13.96
C ALA A 139 18.11 -7.78 -15.26
N ARG A 140 17.69 -9.06 -15.26
CA ARG A 140 17.67 -9.88 -16.46
C ARG A 140 16.69 -9.38 -17.53
N ALA A 141 15.55 -8.83 -17.12
CA ALA A 141 14.52 -8.38 -18.05
C ALA A 141 14.74 -6.95 -18.59
N TRP A 142 15.25 -6.05 -17.75
CA TRP A 142 15.28 -4.60 -18.02
C TRP A 142 16.59 -3.91 -17.63
N GLY A 143 17.61 -4.66 -17.19
CA GLY A 143 18.92 -4.15 -16.82
C GLY A 143 18.99 -3.56 -15.41
N GLU A 144 20.22 -3.29 -14.97
CA GLU A 144 20.53 -2.78 -13.63
C GLU A 144 19.94 -1.38 -13.35
N ALA A 145 19.73 -0.59 -14.41
CA ALA A 145 19.09 0.73 -14.28
C ALA A 145 17.64 0.62 -13.76
N MET A 146 16.89 -0.42 -14.17
CA MET A 146 15.54 -0.67 -13.68
C MET A 146 15.54 -1.02 -12.18
N VAL A 147 16.47 -1.87 -11.75
CA VAL A 147 16.60 -2.25 -10.33
C VAL A 147 16.87 -1.03 -9.46
N ARG A 148 17.81 -0.16 -9.87
CA ARG A 148 18.12 1.09 -9.17
C ARG A 148 16.94 2.06 -9.16
N GLY A 149 16.28 2.24 -10.31
CA GLY A 149 15.10 3.11 -10.43
C GLY A 149 13.95 2.66 -9.51
N ALA A 150 13.70 1.36 -9.47
CA ALA A 150 12.69 0.75 -8.60
C ALA A 150 13.00 0.92 -7.11
N ALA A 151 14.24 0.62 -6.70
CA ALA A 151 14.68 0.83 -5.32
C ALA A 151 14.52 2.30 -4.91
N ASN A 152 14.93 3.24 -5.78
CA ASN A 152 14.78 4.67 -5.54
C ASN A 152 13.30 5.10 -5.44
N ALA A 153 12.42 4.54 -6.28
CA ALA A 153 11.00 4.85 -6.25
C ALA A 153 10.34 4.33 -4.96
N LEU A 154 10.70 3.13 -4.51
CA LEU A 154 10.20 2.55 -3.26
C LEU A 154 10.71 3.26 -2.00
N ALA A 155 11.81 4.01 -2.09
CA ALA A 155 12.41 4.72 -0.96
C ALA A 155 11.49 5.77 -0.34
N LYS A 156 10.48 6.24 -1.09
CA LYS A 156 9.52 7.24 -0.64
C LYS A 156 8.12 6.62 -0.58
N PRO A 157 7.25 7.09 0.35
CA PRO A 157 5.84 6.80 0.26
C PRO A 157 5.30 7.18 -1.13
N PRO A 158 4.46 6.33 -1.76
CA PRO A 158 3.87 6.67 -3.05
C PRO A 158 2.96 7.90 -2.89
N ALA A 159 2.92 8.73 -3.92
CA ALA A 159 1.93 9.78 -4.01
C ALA A 159 0.53 9.16 -4.17
N LEU A 160 -0.51 9.94 -3.83
CA LEU A 160 -1.89 9.52 -4.06
C LEU A 160 -2.38 10.09 -5.38
N ASP A 161 -2.59 9.22 -6.36
CA ASP A 161 -3.15 9.58 -7.66
C ASP A 161 -4.66 9.39 -7.67
N LEU A 162 -5.33 10.39 -8.25
CA LEU A 162 -6.76 10.46 -8.41
C LEU A 162 -7.09 10.50 -9.90
N THR A 163 -8.09 9.74 -10.32
CA THR A 163 -8.76 9.92 -11.61
C THR A 163 -10.07 10.67 -11.36
N LEU A 164 -10.31 11.73 -12.13
CA LEU A 164 -11.52 12.53 -12.06
C LEU A 164 -12.62 11.93 -12.95
N GLY A 165 -13.87 12.07 -12.54
CA GLY A 165 -15.03 11.70 -13.35
C GLY A 165 -15.17 12.57 -14.61
N ASP A 166 -14.79 13.85 -14.52
CA ASP A 166 -14.71 14.78 -15.64
C ASP A 166 -13.30 15.35 -15.78
N ALA A 167 -12.75 15.27 -17.00
CA ALA A 167 -11.44 15.82 -17.31
C ALA A 167 -11.44 17.37 -17.37
N ALA A 168 -12.60 17.99 -17.59
CA ALA A 168 -12.73 19.45 -17.56
C ALA A 168 -12.43 20.06 -16.18
N ASP A 169 -12.63 19.30 -15.11
CA ASP A 169 -12.41 19.74 -13.73
C ASP A 169 -10.95 19.69 -13.27
N THR A 170 -10.01 19.31 -14.14
CA THR A 170 -8.61 19.04 -13.77
C THR A 170 -7.95 20.19 -13.03
N ASP A 171 -8.01 21.41 -13.59
CA ASP A 171 -7.32 22.56 -13.04
C ASP A 171 -7.99 23.03 -11.74
N VAL A 172 -9.33 22.99 -11.69
CA VAL A 172 -10.12 23.32 -10.51
C VAL A 172 -9.79 22.38 -9.35
N MET A 173 -9.76 21.07 -9.63
CA MET A 173 -9.48 20.05 -8.62
C MET A 173 -8.03 20.03 -8.18
N ALA A 174 -7.08 20.25 -9.10
CA ALA A 174 -5.66 20.39 -8.74
C ALA A 174 -5.45 21.57 -7.79
N ALA A 175 -6.05 22.73 -8.08
CA ALA A 175 -5.99 23.90 -7.21
C ALA A 175 -6.68 23.66 -5.86
N ARG A 176 -7.91 23.12 -5.88
CA ARG A 176 -8.73 22.85 -4.68
C ARG A 176 -8.05 21.88 -3.71
N LEU A 177 -7.41 20.83 -4.24
CA LEU A 177 -6.76 19.80 -3.44
C LEU A 177 -5.29 20.09 -3.15
N GLY A 178 -4.73 21.19 -3.68
CA GLY A 178 -3.30 21.49 -3.57
C GLY A 178 -2.41 20.43 -4.23
N GLY A 179 -2.90 19.82 -5.32
CA GLY A 179 -2.23 18.77 -6.08
C GLY A 179 -1.57 19.28 -7.35
N ILE A 180 -0.90 18.37 -8.05
CA ILE A 180 -0.41 18.60 -9.41
C ILE A 180 -1.11 17.67 -10.39
N SER A 181 -1.43 18.15 -11.58
CA SER A 181 -1.85 17.29 -12.67
C SER A 181 -0.69 16.96 -13.59
N LEU A 182 -0.62 15.71 -14.04
CA LEU A 182 0.33 15.24 -15.04
C LEU A 182 -0.37 14.95 -16.39
N MET A 183 -1.72 14.96 -16.41
CA MET A 183 -2.56 14.81 -17.60
C MET A 183 -4.02 15.18 -17.30
N PRO A 184 -4.85 15.49 -18.32
CA PRO A 184 -6.28 15.75 -18.11
C PRO A 184 -7.02 14.62 -17.39
N GLY A 185 -7.89 14.97 -16.45
CA GLY A 185 -8.66 14.04 -15.61
C GLY A 185 -7.84 13.33 -14.56
N HIS A 186 -6.68 13.87 -14.16
CA HIS A 186 -5.83 13.29 -13.13
C HIS A 186 -5.30 14.36 -12.17
N VAL A 187 -5.23 14.03 -10.89
CA VAL A 187 -4.59 14.85 -9.85
C VAL A 187 -3.71 13.96 -8.95
N ARG A 188 -2.47 14.37 -8.73
CA ARG A 188 -1.52 13.74 -7.81
C ARG A 188 -1.36 14.59 -6.55
N LEU A 189 -1.59 13.95 -5.40
CA LEU A 189 -1.44 14.55 -4.08
C LEU A 189 -0.18 14.03 -3.39
N ALA A 190 0.54 14.93 -2.71
CA ALA A 190 1.69 14.58 -1.88
C ALA A 190 1.31 13.86 -0.55
N VAL A 191 0.03 13.55 -0.38
CA VAL A 191 -0.62 12.87 0.77
C VAL A 191 -0.59 13.66 2.09
N ARG A 192 -1.79 13.94 2.61
CA ARG A 192 -2.09 14.08 4.04
C ARG A 192 -3.51 13.56 4.31
N GLY A 193 -3.68 12.68 5.30
CA GLY A 193 -5.02 12.26 5.79
C GLY A 193 -5.58 10.96 5.20
N ALA A 194 -6.76 10.56 5.68
CA ALA A 194 -7.47 9.39 5.17
C ALA A 194 -8.25 9.76 3.91
N VAL A 195 -8.22 8.89 2.89
CA VAL A 195 -8.88 9.13 1.59
C VAL A 195 -10.35 9.57 1.73
N PRO A 196 -11.18 8.98 2.61
CA PRO A 196 -12.57 9.39 2.76
C PRO A 196 -12.77 10.83 3.23
N ASP A 197 -11.75 11.42 3.87
CA ASP A 197 -11.79 12.78 4.40
C ASP A 197 -11.29 13.81 3.37
N ILE A 198 -10.83 13.36 2.19
CA ILE A 198 -10.37 14.24 1.12
C ILE A 198 -11.58 14.76 0.37
N ASP A 199 -11.61 16.09 0.19
CA ASP A 199 -12.67 16.81 -0.48
C ASP A 199 -12.98 16.25 -1.89
N GLY A 200 -14.27 16.09 -2.20
CA GLY A 200 -14.74 15.47 -3.44
C GLY A 200 -14.84 13.94 -3.43
N TYR A 201 -14.29 13.24 -2.42
CA TYR A 201 -14.40 11.77 -2.34
C TYR A 201 -15.85 11.35 -2.11
N GLY A 202 -16.53 11.94 -1.12
CA GLY A 202 -17.89 11.58 -0.74
C GLY A 202 -18.90 11.86 -1.85
N GLU A 203 -18.68 12.93 -2.61
CA GLU A 203 -19.47 13.35 -3.76
C GLU A 203 -19.22 12.50 -5.01
N GLY A 204 -18.22 11.62 -4.99
CA GLY A 204 -17.96 10.72 -6.11
C GLY A 204 -17.29 11.38 -7.32
N THR A 205 -16.81 12.61 -7.19
CA THR A 205 -16.20 13.39 -8.28
C THR A 205 -14.87 12.79 -8.79
N TRP A 206 -14.25 11.94 -7.98
CA TRP A 206 -13.02 11.23 -8.31
C TRP A 206 -12.91 9.89 -7.57
N TRP A 207 -11.96 9.06 -8.00
CA TRP A 207 -11.56 7.83 -7.31
C TRP A 207 -10.04 7.68 -7.29
N VAL A 208 -9.54 6.90 -6.33
CA VAL A 208 -8.11 6.58 -6.24
C VAL A 208 -7.73 5.62 -7.36
N GLN A 209 -6.79 6.03 -8.21
CA GLN A 209 -6.26 5.22 -9.30
C GLN A 209 -4.90 5.81 -9.71
N ASP A 210 -3.86 4.98 -9.67
CA ASP A 210 -2.55 5.34 -10.21
C ASP A 210 -2.67 5.85 -11.66
N LEU A 211 -1.87 6.87 -11.98
CA LEU A 211 -1.82 7.42 -13.33
C LEU A 211 -1.64 6.33 -14.40
N ALA A 212 -0.70 5.41 -14.18
CA ALA A 212 -0.44 4.30 -15.10
C ALA A 212 -1.63 3.32 -15.18
N ALA A 213 -2.38 3.12 -14.08
CA ALA A 213 -3.56 2.27 -14.06
C ALA A 213 -4.75 2.87 -14.81
N SER A 214 -4.71 4.17 -15.12
CA SER A 214 -5.71 4.87 -15.92
C SER A 214 -5.49 4.77 -17.43
N PHE A 215 -4.28 4.40 -17.87
CA PHE A 215 -3.93 4.38 -19.30
C PHE A 215 -4.77 3.42 -20.15
N PRO A 216 -5.09 2.18 -19.72
CA PRO A 216 -5.86 1.27 -20.57
C PRO A 216 -7.21 1.84 -21.01
N ALA A 217 -8.02 2.38 -20.09
CA ALA A 217 -9.32 2.96 -20.44
C ALA A 217 -9.16 4.27 -21.24
N ARG A 218 -8.10 5.05 -21.00
CA ARG A 218 -7.80 6.25 -21.80
C ARG A 218 -7.42 5.93 -23.24
N LEU A 219 -6.70 4.82 -23.46
CA LEU A 219 -6.34 4.35 -24.80
C LEU A 219 -7.55 3.82 -25.56
N ILE A 220 -8.54 3.25 -24.86
CA ILE A 220 -9.84 2.88 -25.43
C ILE A 220 -10.63 4.15 -25.82
N GLY A 221 -10.60 5.19 -24.98
CA GLY A 221 -11.24 6.47 -25.25
C GLY A 221 -12.76 6.46 -24.98
N PRO A 222 -13.48 7.54 -25.34
CA PRO A 222 -14.93 7.62 -25.17
C PRO A 222 -15.66 6.72 -26.16
N GLY A 223 -16.79 6.16 -25.75
CA GLY A 223 -17.59 5.27 -26.59
C GLY A 223 -19.01 5.11 -26.06
N ALA A 224 -19.93 4.68 -26.92
CA ALA A 224 -21.32 4.36 -26.57
C ALA A 224 -21.63 2.86 -26.71
N GLY A 225 -20.60 2.05 -26.93
CA GLY A 225 -20.70 0.61 -27.09
C GLY A 225 -20.62 -0.15 -25.77
N THR A 226 -20.31 -1.44 -25.87
CA THR A 226 -20.16 -2.35 -24.74
C THR A 226 -18.69 -2.62 -24.45
N ALA A 227 -18.32 -2.67 -23.17
CA ALA A 227 -16.96 -2.99 -22.73
C ALA A 227 -16.98 -4.03 -21.60
N ILE A 228 -15.98 -4.90 -21.55
CA ILE A 228 -15.83 -5.88 -20.48
C ILE A 228 -14.54 -5.59 -19.70
N ASP A 229 -14.67 -5.37 -18.38
CA ASP A 229 -13.55 -5.24 -17.46
C ASP A 229 -13.40 -6.56 -16.66
N LEU A 230 -12.40 -7.36 -17.03
CA LEU A 230 -12.08 -8.61 -16.36
C LEU A 230 -11.14 -8.35 -15.17
N CYS A 231 -11.40 -9.03 -14.04
CA CYS A 231 -10.72 -8.78 -12.77
C CYS A 231 -10.91 -7.34 -12.28
N ALA A 232 -12.12 -6.80 -12.48
CA ALA A 232 -12.46 -5.38 -12.39
C ALA A 232 -12.21 -4.74 -11.02
N ALA A 233 -12.41 -5.49 -9.94
CA ALA A 233 -12.49 -4.88 -8.62
C ALA A 233 -11.10 -4.38 -8.13
N PRO A 234 -10.98 -3.25 -7.42
CA PRO A 234 -12.05 -2.45 -6.82
C PRO A 234 -12.71 -1.43 -7.76
N GLY A 235 -12.41 -1.45 -9.07
CA GLY A 235 -13.25 -0.80 -10.07
C GLY A 235 -12.68 0.41 -10.79
N GLY A 236 -11.44 0.84 -10.55
CA GLY A 236 -10.94 2.10 -11.14
C GLY A 236 -11.06 2.18 -12.66
N LYS A 237 -10.86 1.06 -13.39
CA LYS A 237 -11.04 1.00 -14.85
C LYS A 237 -12.50 0.92 -15.25
N THR A 238 -13.31 0.12 -14.55
CA THR A 238 -14.77 0.08 -14.71
C THR A 238 -15.37 1.48 -14.61
N LEU A 239 -15.03 2.23 -13.55
CA LEU A 239 -15.51 3.60 -13.34
C LEU A 239 -15.08 4.52 -14.49
N GLN A 240 -13.81 4.39 -14.91
CA GLN A 240 -13.28 5.21 -15.99
C GLN A 240 -13.97 4.96 -17.34
N LEU A 241 -14.25 3.70 -17.67
CA LEU A 241 -14.98 3.32 -18.88
C LEU A 241 -16.43 3.80 -18.81
N ALA A 242 -17.11 3.61 -17.67
CA ALA A 242 -18.48 4.08 -17.46
C ALA A 242 -18.58 5.61 -17.58
N ALA A 243 -17.63 6.35 -16.99
CA ALA A 243 -17.56 7.81 -17.11
C ALA A 243 -17.28 8.27 -18.55
N ALA A 244 -16.60 7.44 -19.35
CA ALA A 244 -16.35 7.69 -20.76
C ALA A 244 -17.52 7.29 -21.69
N GLY A 245 -18.65 6.85 -21.14
CA GLY A 245 -19.90 6.56 -21.86
C GLY A 245 -20.15 5.08 -22.18
N TRP A 246 -19.22 4.18 -21.84
CA TRP A 246 -19.35 2.77 -22.16
C TRP A 246 -20.42 2.07 -21.30
N THR A 247 -21.12 1.10 -21.90
CA THR A 247 -21.91 0.12 -21.16
C THR A 247 -20.97 -1.00 -20.68
N VAL A 248 -20.60 -0.96 -19.40
CA VAL A 248 -19.54 -1.83 -18.86
C VAL A 248 -20.13 -3.07 -18.16
N THR A 249 -19.61 -4.26 -18.50
CA THR A 249 -19.74 -5.47 -17.68
C THR A 249 -18.44 -5.69 -16.91
N ALA A 250 -18.51 -5.65 -15.58
CA ALA A 250 -17.38 -5.80 -14.68
C ALA A 250 -17.42 -7.18 -14.00
N VAL A 251 -16.36 -7.98 -14.20
CA VAL A 251 -16.27 -9.36 -13.71
C VAL A 251 -15.14 -9.49 -12.70
N ASP A 252 -15.41 -10.02 -11.51
CA ASP A 252 -14.37 -10.38 -10.52
C ASP A 252 -14.82 -11.55 -9.65
N SER A 253 -13.90 -12.46 -9.34
CA SER A 253 -14.21 -13.68 -8.58
C SER A 253 -14.35 -13.45 -7.07
N THR A 254 -13.82 -12.34 -6.54
CA THR A 254 -13.71 -12.13 -5.11
C THR A 254 -14.87 -11.28 -4.57
N LYS A 255 -15.83 -11.92 -3.88
CA LYS A 255 -17.03 -11.27 -3.29
C LYS A 255 -16.74 -9.97 -2.52
N SER A 256 -15.70 -9.96 -1.69
CA SER A 256 -15.34 -8.77 -0.89
C SER A 256 -14.70 -7.64 -1.72
N ARG A 257 -14.08 -7.95 -2.86
CA ARG A 257 -13.61 -6.95 -3.83
C ARG A 257 -14.78 -6.44 -4.66
N VAL A 258 -15.70 -7.32 -5.08
CA VAL A 258 -16.95 -6.95 -5.77
C VAL A 258 -17.82 -6.01 -4.91
N ALA A 259 -17.93 -6.25 -3.61
CA ALA A 259 -18.64 -5.33 -2.71
C ALA A 259 -18.07 -3.91 -2.80
N ARG A 260 -16.74 -3.75 -2.73
CA ARG A 260 -16.06 -2.45 -2.88
C ARG A 260 -16.27 -1.81 -4.25
N LEU A 261 -16.32 -2.61 -5.32
CA LEU A 261 -16.66 -2.12 -6.66
C LEU A 261 -18.07 -1.54 -6.68
N ARG A 262 -19.06 -2.23 -6.09
CA ARG A 262 -20.45 -1.74 -6.00
C ARG A 262 -20.55 -0.46 -5.15
N ASP A 263 -19.84 -0.41 -4.02
CA ASP A 263 -19.76 0.78 -3.18
C ASP A 263 -19.20 1.98 -3.96
N ASN A 264 -18.16 1.76 -4.75
CA ASN A 264 -17.57 2.78 -5.62
C ASN A 264 -18.53 3.25 -6.71
N LEU A 265 -19.18 2.33 -7.43
CA LEU A 265 -20.19 2.67 -8.46
C LEU A 265 -21.31 3.53 -7.87
N THR A 266 -21.80 3.14 -6.69
CA THR A 266 -22.85 3.87 -5.96
C THR A 266 -22.36 5.27 -5.60
N ARG A 267 -21.17 5.38 -5.02
CA ARG A 267 -20.58 6.66 -4.58
C ARG A 267 -20.38 7.62 -5.75
N THR A 268 -19.92 7.13 -6.90
CA THR A 268 -19.66 7.96 -8.10
C THR A 268 -20.89 8.19 -8.96
N GLY A 269 -22.05 7.58 -8.63
CA GLY A 269 -23.24 7.63 -9.48
C GLY A 269 -23.06 6.97 -10.85
N LEU A 270 -22.04 6.11 -11.00
CA LEU A 270 -21.73 5.42 -12.26
C LEU A 270 -22.39 4.04 -12.27
N SER A 271 -22.66 3.52 -13.47
CA SER A 271 -23.35 2.23 -13.64
C SER A 271 -22.50 1.24 -14.42
N ALA A 272 -22.54 -0.04 -14.00
CA ALA A 272 -21.96 -1.18 -14.69
C ALA A 272 -22.73 -2.44 -14.28
N ASP A 273 -22.79 -3.44 -15.18
CA ASP A 273 -23.27 -4.78 -14.84
C ASP A 273 -22.18 -5.53 -14.08
N VAL A 274 -22.44 -5.95 -12.84
CA VAL A 274 -21.42 -6.50 -11.94
C VAL A 274 -21.63 -7.99 -11.72
N VAL A 275 -20.75 -8.78 -12.33
CA VAL A 275 -20.77 -10.24 -12.27
C VAL A 275 -19.71 -10.75 -11.28
N THR A 276 -20.12 -11.64 -10.38
CA THR A 276 -19.20 -12.36 -9.49
C THR A 276 -18.91 -13.74 -10.04
N ALA A 277 -17.82 -13.89 -10.79
CA ALA A 277 -17.44 -15.15 -11.42
C ALA A 277 -15.92 -15.23 -11.62
N ASP A 278 -15.40 -16.45 -11.81
CA ASP A 278 -14.04 -16.65 -12.31
C ASP A 278 -13.98 -16.27 -13.79
N ALA A 279 -12.97 -15.48 -14.18
CA ALA A 279 -12.80 -15.04 -15.56
C ALA A 279 -12.43 -16.19 -16.52
N PHE A 280 -11.96 -17.33 -16.00
CA PHE A 280 -11.71 -18.53 -16.81
C PHE A 280 -12.98 -19.36 -17.07
N ASP A 281 -14.00 -19.23 -16.22
CA ASP A 281 -15.26 -19.97 -16.33
C ASP A 281 -16.41 -19.12 -16.91
N TRP A 282 -16.27 -17.79 -16.85
CA TRP A 282 -17.26 -16.85 -17.34
C TRP A 282 -17.05 -16.50 -18.81
N ALA A 283 -18.15 -16.41 -19.55
CA ALA A 283 -18.17 -15.90 -20.92
C ALA A 283 -19.31 -14.91 -21.11
N PRO A 284 -19.11 -13.85 -21.91
CA PRO A 284 -20.19 -12.92 -22.22
C PRO A 284 -21.19 -13.56 -23.21
N ALA A 285 -22.44 -13.11 -23.18
CA ALA A 285 -23.46 -13.59 -24.11
C ALA A 285 -23.21 -13.12 -25.56
N MET A 286 -22.54 -11.98 -25.72
CA MET A 286 -22.13 -11.41 -27.01
C MET A 286 -20.70 -10.85 -26.89
N PRO A 287 -19.93 -10.75 -27.98
CA PRO A 287 -18.67 -10.01 -27.98
C PRO A 287 -18.86 -8.56 -27.53
N ALA A 288 -17.88 -8.03 -26.80
CA ALA A 288 -17.77 -6.59 -26.57
C ALA A 288 -17.22 -5.89 -27.84
N ASP A 289 -17.46 -4.59 -27.95
CA ASP A 289 -16.99 -3.77 -29.07
C ASP A 289 -15.47 -3.51 -29.01
#